data_AF-A0A947AF59-F1
#
_entry.id   AF-A0A947AF59-F1
#
_cell.length_a   1.000
_cell.length_b   1.000
_cell.length_c   1.000
_cell.angle_alpha   90.00
_cell.angle_beta   90.00
_cell.angle_gamma   90.00
#
_symmetry.space_group_name_H-M   'P 1'
#
loop_
_entity.id
_entity.type
_entity.pdbx_description
1 polymer ?
#
loop_
_entity_poly.entity_id
_entity_poly.type
_entity_poly.pdbx_seq_one_letter_code
_entity_poly.pdbx_strand_id
1 'polypeptide(L)'
;LLYKSNPDEVKLIMVDPKRIELSTYDGIPHLITPVVTNVKKATNALFWAVREMEKRYELLSEIKARNIKQYNNKIEKQTKPVKGEAAEKLPLIVIIIDELADLMIAASRDVEVALTRLAQMARAAGIHLILATQRPSVDVLTGIIKANFPTRLTFQVSSKTDSRTIIDMNGAENLLGDGDMLFLPPGTARLQRIHGAYISEEEITGITDFLRKQKPPEHNEKVTEAVPVDETKIGDEDYDEKYDDAVALVTKTRQASISRIQRHLRIGYNRAARIIETMEREGIVGPSDGSKPRDVLVRGYDKMP
;
A
#
# COMPACT_ATOMS: atom_id res chain seq x y z
N LEU A 1 -8.45 -10.48 16.49
CA LEU A 1 -7.30 -9.63 16.88
C LEU A 1 -7.47 -9.14 18.31
N LEU A 2 -8.52 -8.37 18.59
CA LEU A 2 -8.74 -7.71 19.88
C LEU A 2 -8.80 -8.66 21.10
N TYR A 3 -9.28 -9.89 20.94
CA TYR A 3 -9.30 -10.92 22.00
C TYR A 3 -7.94 -11.53 22.35
N LYS A 4 -6.89 -11.30 21.56
CA LYS A 4 -5.61 -12.02 21.66
C LYS A 4 -4.37 -11.13 21.72
N SER A 5 -4.52 -9.84 21.50
CA SER A 5 -3.36 -8.95 21.32
C SER A 5 -3.57 -7.64 22.06
N ASN A 6 -2.53 -7.23 22.78
CA ASN A 6 -2.51 -5.95 23.47
C ASN A 6 -2.23 -4.79 22.49
N PRO A 7 -2.59 -3.55 22.84
CA PRO A 7 -2.32 -2.37 22.02
C PRO A 7 -0.84 -2.17 21.67
N ASP A 8 0.08 -2.64 22.51
CA ASP A 8 1.53 -2.54 22.30
C ASP A 8 2.06 -3.66 21.36
N GLU A 9 1.24 -4.67 21.07
CA GLU A 9 1.57 -5.77 20.15
C GLU A 9 0.94 -5.57 18.77
N VAL A 10 -0.28 -5.01 18.73
CA VAL A 10 -1.05 -4.78 17.50
C VAL A 10 -1.68 -3.39 17.55
N LYS A 11 -1.44 -2.63 16.48
CA LYS A 11 -2.03 -1.32 16.23
C LYS A 11 -2.87 -1.34 14.95
N LEU A 12 -3.92 -0.53 14.91
CA LEU A 12 -4.94 -0.53 13.86
C LEU A 12 -5.05 0.85 13.20
N ILE A 13 -5.22 0.84 11.88
CA ILE A 13 -5.71 1.98 11.10
C ILE A 13 -7.00 1.51 10.44
N MET A 14 -8.10 2.22 10.69
CA MET A 14 -9.41 1.89 10.14
C MET A 14 -9.87 3.01 9.22
N VAL A 15 -10.31 2.64 8.01
CA VAL A 15 -10.84 3.56 7.00
C VAL A 15 -12.29 3.17 6.71
N ASP A 16 -13.20 4.09 7.02
CA ASP A 16 -14.66 3.93 6.85
C ASP A 16 -15.23 5.23 6.28
N PRO A 17 -15.24 5.37 4.94
CA PRO A 17 -15.74 6.57 4.28
C PRO A 17 -17.23 6.83 4.53
N LYS A 18 -18.01 5.79 4.84
CA LYS A 18 -19.46 5.85 5.02
C LYS A 18 -19.89 6.12 6.46
N ARG A 19 -19.00 5.89 7.43
CA ARG A 19 -19.24 6.05 8.88
C ARG A 19 -20.30 5.12 9.44
N ILE A 20 -20.33 3.88 8.94
CA ILE A 20 -21.36 2.92 9.30
C ILE A 20 -20.72 1.78 10.07
N GLU A 21 -19.76 1.09 9.46
CA GLU A 21 -19.30 -0.22 9.95
C GLU A 21 -18.19 -0.11 11.01
N LEU A 22 -17.20 0.77 10.80
CA LEU A 22 -16.01 0.80 11.67
C LEU A 22 -16.07 1.91 12.73
N SER A 23 -17.02 2.84 12.63
CA SER A 23 -17.15 3.96 13.57
C SER A 23 -17.38 3.50 15.02
N THR A 24 -17.99 2.32 15.22
CA THR A 24 -18.15 1.71 16.55
C THR A 24 -16.82 1.35 17.25
N TYR A 25 -15.70 1.32 16.52
CA TYR A 25 -14.38 1.03 17.08
C TYR A 25 -13.63 2.29 17.52
N ASP A 26 -14.17 3.50 17.29
CA ASP A 26 -13.48 4.72 17.70
C ASP A 26 -13.17 4.73 19.20
N GLY A 27 -11.99 5.22 19.56
CA GLY A 27 -11.55 5.30 20.95
C GLY A 27 -10.94 4.04 21.55
N ILE A 28 -10.86 2.91 20.83
CA ILE A 28 -10.12 1.73 21.34
C ILE A 28 -8.61 2.01 21.36
N PRO A 29 -7.87 1.49 22.36
CA PRO A 29 -6.43 1.77 22.52
C PRO A 29 -5.54 1.25 21.39
N HIS A 30 -6.04 0.32 20.57
CA HIS A 30 -5.35 -0.21 19.40
C HIS A 30 -5.28 0.80 18.24
N LEU A 31 -6.17 1.79 18.17
CA LEU A 31 -6.20 2.75 17.05
C LEU A 31 -5.02 3.72 17.09
N ILE A 32 -4.27 3.79 15.99
CA ILE A 32 -3.18 4.78 15.80
C ILE A 32 -3.75 6.17 15.47
N THR A 33 -4.92 6.22 14.87
CA THR A 33 -5.62 7.45 14.48
C THR A 33 -7.12 7.19 14.65
N PRO A 34 -7.96 8.21 14.87
CA PRO A 34 -9.41 8.04 14.78
C PRO A 34 -9.80 7.42 13.44
N VAL A 35 -10.96 6.74 13.41
CA VAL A 35 -11.49 6.11 12.20
C VAL A 35 -11.52 7.14 11.07
N VAL A 36 -10.83 6.81 9.98
CA VAL A 36 -10.57 7.74 8.89
C VAL A 36 -11.76 7.72 7.94
N THR A 37 -12.55 8.80 7.97
CA THR A 37 -13.77 8.91 7.14
C THR A 37 -13.57 9.72 5.86
N ASN A 38 -12.46 10.46 5.76
CA ASN A 38 -12.18 11.31 4.60
C ASN A 38 -11.23 10.59 3.65
N VAL A 39 -11.59 10.53 2.36
CA VAL A 39 -10.80 9.81 1.35
C VAL A 39 -9.37 10.33 1.23
N LYS A 40 -9.16 11.64 1.23
CA LYS A 40 -7.80 12.21 1.16
C LYS A 40 -6.97 11.85 2.39
N LYS A 41 -7.58 11.87 3.58
CA LYS A 41 -6.91 11.42 4.82
C LYS A 41 -6.59 9.92 4.79
N ALA A 42 -7.44 9.11 4.16
CA ALA A 42 -7.19 7.69 3.98
C ALA A 42 -5.99 7.44 3.04
N THR A 43 -5.90 8.17 1.93
CA THR A 43 -4.73 8.16 1.05
C THR A 43 -3.46 8.56 1.80
N ASN A 44 -3.52 9.61 2.63
CA ASN A 44 -2.39 10.02 3.48
C ASN A 44 -1.98 8.92 4.46
N ALA A 45 -2.95 8.22 5.07
CA ALA A 45 -2.69 7.10 5.98
C ALA A 45 -1.99 5.93 5.29
N LEU A 46 -2.34 5.64 4.04
CA LEU A 46 -1.64 4.62 3.23
C LEU A 46 -0.19 5.04 2.94
N PHE A 47 0.03 6.29 2.55
CA PHE A 47 1.40 6.79 2.34
C PHE A 47 2.21 6.88 3.64
N TRP A 48 1.58 7.20 4.76
CA TRP A 48 2.21 7.12 6.08
C TRP A 48 2.64 5.69 6.38
N ALA A 49 1.79 4.69 6.09
CA ALA A 49 2.13 3.30 6.31
C ALA A 49 3.32 2.85 5.44
N VAL A 50 3.45 3.37 4.21
CA VAL A 50 4.63 3.13 3.38
C VAL A 50 5.90 3.71 4.01
N ARG A 51 5.86 4.96 4.50
CA ARG A 51 7.02 5.56 5.17
C ARG A 51 7.38 4.81 6.46
N GLU A 52 6.37 4.40 7.22
CA GLU A 52 6.57 3.57 8.42
C GLU A 52 7.17 2.21 8.06
N MET A 53 6.75 1.60 6.95
CA MET A 53 7.37 0.37 6.43
C MET A 53 8.86 0.56 6.14
N GLU A 54 9.25 1.64 5.46
CA GLU A 54 10.63 1.97 5.12
C GLU A 54 11.48 2.21 6.37
N LYS A 55 10.99 3.05 7.28
CA LYS A 55 11.62 3.27 8.59
C LYS A 55 11.84 1.96 9.33
N ARG A 56 10.85 1.05 9.34
CA ARG A 56 11.01 -0.26 9.97
C ARG A 56 12.09 -1.09 9.27
N TYR A 57 12.22 -1.03 7.95
CA TYR A 57 13.29 -1.72 7.22
C TYR A 57 14.68 -1.22 7.60
N GLU A 58 14.85 0.09 7.83
CA GLU A 58 16.10 0.65 8.35
C GLU A 58 16.42 0.08 9.74
N LEU A 59 15.44 0.09 10.65
CA LEU A 59 15.58 -0.49 12.00
C LEU A 59 15.90 -1.99 11.96
N LEU A 60 15.24 -2.75 11.08
CA LEU A 60 15.52 -4.17 10.86
C LEU A 60 16.98 -4.36 10.41
N SER A 61 17.46 -3.53 9.49
CA SER A 61 18.82 -3.57 8.96
C SER A 61 19.87 -3.27 10.03
N GLU A 62 19.67 -2.21 10.83
CA GLU A 62 20.59 -1.78 11.89
C GLU A 62 20.91 -2.91 12.87
N ILE A 63 19.92 -3.71 13.25
CA ILE A 63 20.10 -4.85 14.16
C ILE A 63 20.18 -6.21 13.45
N LYS A 64 20.32 -6.23 12.12
CA LYS A 64 20.42 -7.44 11.28
C LYS A 64 19.29 -8.43 11.53
N ALA A 65 18.05 -7.94 11.63
CA ALA A 65 16.84 -8.74 11.73
C ALA A 65 16.18 -8.88 10.34
N ARG A 66 15.66 -10.07 10.04
CA ARG A 66 14.98 -10.35 8.76
C ARG A 66 13.50 -9.96 8.76
N ASN A 67 12.90 -9.81 9.93
CA ASN A 67 11.50 -9.46 10.12
C ASN A 67 11.25 -8.91 11.52
N ILE A 68 10.07 -8.31 11.71
CA ILE A 68 9.64 -7.70 12.97
C ILE A 68 9.69 -8.64 14.18
N LYS A 69 9.37 -9.93 14.00
CA LYS A 69 9.43 -10.91 15.10
C LYS A 69 10.86 -11.08 15.59
N GLN A 70 11.80 -11.24 14.65
CA GLN A 70 13.22 -11.33 14.98
C GLN A 70 13.73 -10.02 15.59
N TYR A 71 13.23 -8.87 15.14
CA TYR A 71 13.56 -7.57 15.72
C TYR A 71 13.12 -7.48 17.18
N ASN A 72 11.84 -7.71 17.47
CA ASN A 72 11.28 -7.65 18.82
C ASN A 72 11.98 -8.64 19.77
N ASN A 73 12.30 -9.85 19.30
CA ASN A 73 13.05 -10.84 20.08
C ASN A 73 14.48 -10.39 20.40
N LYS A 74 15.13 -9.62 19.53
CA LYS A 74 16.48 -9.07 19.78
C LYS A 74 16.42 -7.89 20.75
N ILE A 75 15.46 -6.99 20.57
CA ILE A 75 15.24 -5.86 21.47
C ILE A 75 14.93 -6.34 22.90
N GLU A 76 14.08 -7.35 23.05
CA GLU A 76 13.77 -7.93 24.37
C GLU A 76 14.99 -8.49 25.10
N LYS A 77 15.98 -8.99 24.36
CA LYS A 77 17.22 -9.53 24.91
C LYS A 77 18.29 -8.44 25.12
N GLN A 78 18.10 -7.24 24.58
CA GLN A 78 19.02 -6.13 24.77
C GLN A 78 18.75 -5.45 26.12
N THR A 79 19.74 -5.50 27.00
CA THR A 79 19.73 -4.85 28.31
C THR A 79 20.38 -3.47 28.30
N LYS A 80 20.98 -3.05 27.18
CA LYS A 80 21.67 -1.76 27.04
C LYS A 80 21.08 -0.95 25.88
N PRO A 81 20.80 0.35 26.07
CA PRO A 81 20.26 1.22 25.02
C PRO A 81 21.27 1.37 23.87
N VAL A 82 20.76 1.36 22.64
CA VAL A 82 21.53 1.65 21.43
C VAL A 82 21.42 3.16 21.17
N LYS A 83 22.54 3.88 21.07
CA LYS A 83 22.57 5.36 20.85
C LYS A 83 21.84 6.19 21.93
N GLY A 84 21.78 5.71 23.18
CA GLY A 84 21.22 6.50 24.30
C GLY A 84 19.70 6.49 24.42
N GLU A 85 19.00 5.93 23.43
CA GLU A 85 17.55 5.65 23.49
C GLU A 85 17.32 4.15 23.73
N ALA A 86 16.33 3.83 24.56
CA ALA A 86 15.88 2.46 24.72
C ALA A 86 15.16 2.05 23.42
N ALA A 87 15.73 1.10 22.69
CA ALA A 87 15.04 0.57 21.52
C ALA A 87 13.76 -0.13 21.97
N GLU A 88 12.62 0.24 21.39
CA GLU A 88 11.31 -0.29 21.77
C GLU A 88 10.86 -1.39 20.81
N LYS A 89 10.02 -2.30 21.32
CA LYS A 89 9.36 -3.30 20.46
C LYS A 89 8.43 -2.59 19.49
N LEU A 90 8.39 -3.07 18.25
CA LEU A 90 7.50 -2.57 17.23
C LEU A 90 6.19 -3.39 17.21
N PRO A 91 5.00 -2.76 17.29
CA PRO A 91 3.74 -3.47 17.14
C PRO A 91 3.52 -3.86 15.67
N LEU A 92 2.78 -4.94 15.44
CA LEU A 92 2.19 -5.19 14.13
C LEU A 92 1.17 -4.09 13.81
N ILE A 93 1.12 -3.64 12.56
CA ILE A 93 0.09 -2.70 12.10
C ILE A 93 -0.86 -3.44 11.16
N VAL A 94 -2.16 -3.32 11.41
CA VAL A 94 -3.20 -3.81 10.50
C VAL A 94 -4.01 -2.63 10.00
N ILE A 95 -4.05 -2.46 8.69
CA ILE A 95 -4.84 -1.42 8.02
C ILE A 95 -6.08 -2.09 7.45
N ILE A 96 -7.25 -1.58 7.83
CA ILE A 96 -8.56 -2.10 7.45
C ILE A 96 -9.27 -1.01 6.66
N ILE A 97 -9.67 -1.34 5.43
CA ILE A 97 -10.45 -0.47 4.55
C ILE A 97 -11.78 -1.15 4.29
N ASP A 98 -12.86 -0.56 4.79
CA ASP A 98 -14.21 -1.13 4.70
C ASP A 98 -14.77 -1.11 3.26
N GLU A 99 -14.53 -0.01 2.54
CA GLU A 99 -14.97 0.16 1.15
C GLU A 99 -13.83 0.73 0.30
N LEU A 100 -13.06 -0.17 -0.31
CA LEU A 100 -11.97 0.21 -1.22
C LEU A 100 -12.49 1.01 -2.43
N ALA A 101 -13.70 0.71 -2.92
CA ALA A 101 -14.25 1.36 -4.11
C ALA A 101 -14.35 2.89 -3.95
N ASP A 102 -14.70 3.37 -2.75
CA ASP A 102 -14.83 4.79 -2.47
C ASP A 102 -13.48 5.51 -2.55
N LEU A 103 -12.39 4.82 -2.19
CA LEU A 103 -11.03 5.34 -2.36
C LEU A 103 -10.60 5.34 -3.83
N MET A 104 -10.89 4.26 -4.56
CA MET A 104 -10.50 4.11 -5.96
C MET A 104 -11.20 5.14 -6.86
N ILE A 105 -12.48 5.45 -6.61
CA ILE A 105 -13.21 6.45 -7.41
C ILE A 105 -12.63 7.86 -7.25
N ALA A 106 -12.13 8.20 -6.06
CA ALA A 106 -11.66 9.54 -5.76
C ALA A 106 -10.15 9.74 -5.96
N ALA A 107 -9.34 8.69 -5.83
CA ALA A 107 -7.88 8.76 -5.91
C ALA A 107 -7.23 7.43 -6.35
N SER A 108 -7.74 6.81 -7.43
CA SER A 108 -7.30 5.48 -7.91
C SER A 108 -5.79 5.32 -7.97
N ARG A 109 -5.07 6.23 -8.65
CA ARG A 109 -3.62 6.13 -8.84
C ARG A 109 -2.85 6.10 -7.52
N ASP A 110 -3.08 7.09 -6.66
CA ASP A 110 -2.34 7.21 -5.40
C ASP A 110 -2.60 6.03 -4.46
N VAL A 111 -3.86 5.60 -4.40
CA VAL A 111 -4.28 4.45 -3.60
C VAL A 111 -3.64 3.17 -4.13
N GLU A 112 -3.66 2.94 -5.45
CA GLU A 112 -3.08 1.76 -6.08
C GLU A 112 -1.56 1.69 -5.90
N VAL A 113 -0.85 2.81 -6.03
CA VAL A 113 0.60 2.90 -5.77
C VAL A 113 0.92 2.52 -4.33
N ALA A 114 0.21 3.10 -3.37
CA ALA A 114 0.46 2.83 -1.95
C ALA A 114 0.12 1.38 -1.58
N LEU A 115 -1.03 0.86 -2.03
CA LEU A 115 -1.44 -0.53 -1.79
C LEU A 115 -0.47 -1.53 -2.42
N THR A 116 0.00 -1.27 -3.63
CA THR A 116 0.98 -2.13 -4.33
C THR A 116 2.28 -2.23 -3.54
N ARG A 117 2.86 -1.08 -3.16
CA ARG A 117 4.12 -1.04 -2.42
C ARG A 117 4.01 -1.72 -1.06
N LEU A 118 2.92 -1.48 -0.33
CA LEU A 118 2.65 -2.16 0.93
C LEU A 118 2.48 -3.66 0.71
N ALA A 119 1.66 -4.11 -0.22
CA ALA A 119 1.42 -5.53 -0.44
C ALA A 119 2.70 -6.30 -0.84
N GLN A 120 3.62 -5.66 -1.55
CA GLN A 120 4.90 -6.26 -1.95
C GLN A 120 5.91 -6.38 -0.80
N MET A 121 6.02 -5.37 0.06
CA MET A 121 7.14 -5.24 1.00
C MET A 121 6.74 -5.26 2.49
N ALA A 122 5.48 -5.03 2.83
CA ALA A 122 5.06 -4.82 4.22
C ALA A 122 5.22 -6.05 5.13
N ARG A 123 5.24 -7.26 4.56
CA ARG A 123 5.21 -8.53 5.32
C ARG A 123 6.33 -8.64 6.36
N ALA A 124 7.56 -8.28 6.00
CA ALA A 124 8.69 -8.38 6.93
C ALA A 124 8.69 -7.25 7.97
N ALA A 125 8.21 -6.07 7.59
CA ALA A 125 8.02 -4.90 8.45
C ALA A 125 6.83 -5.04 9.42
N GLY A 126 6.02 -6.09 9.28
CA GLY A 126 4.88 -6.36 10.17
C GLY A 126 3.68 -5.45 9.93
N ILE A 127 3.50 -4.98 8.70
CA ILE A 127 2.32 -4.22 8.29
C ILE A 127 1.45 -5.13 7.41
N HIS A 128 0.15 -5.15 7.67
CA HIS A 128 -0.81 -6.04 7.02
C HIS A 128 -2.04 -5.26 6.57
N LEU A 129 -2.61 -5.67 5.44
CA LEU A 129 -3.74 -5.01 4.81
C LEU A 129 -4.96 -5.93 4.80
N ILE A 130 -6.13 -5.38 5.13
CA ILE A 130 -7.44 -5.98 4.95
C ILE A 130 -8.26 -4.99 4.11
N LEU A 131 -8.61 -5.42 2.90
CA LEU A 131 -9.39 -4.61 1.96
C LEU A 131 -10.75 -5.28 1.78
N ALA A 132 -11.81 -4.54 2.06
CA ALA A 132 -13.18 -4.93 1.79
C ALA A 132 -13.78 -4.01 0.71
N THR A 133 -14.77 -4.55 -0.01
CA THR A 133 -15.54 -3.82 -1.01
C THR A 133 -16.87 -4.52 -1.23
N GLN A 134 -17.94 -3.75 -1.39
CA GLN A 134 -19.24 -4.26 -1.83
C GLN A 134 -19.39 -4.17 -3.36
N ARG A 135 -18.43 -3.55 -4.04
CA ARG A 135 -18.43 -3.33 -5.49
C ARG A 135 -17.32 -4.15 -6.15
N PRO A 136 -17.56 -5.44 -6.46
CA PRO A 136 -16.57 -6.31 -7.07
C PRO A 136 -16.45 -6.07 -8.59
N SER A 137 -16.09 -4.85 -8.99
CA SER A 137 -15.83 -4.48 -10.38
C SER A 137 -14.35 -4.52 -10.73
N VAL A 138 -14.03 -4.63 -12.02
CA VAL A 138 -12.64 -4.64 -12.53
C VAL A 138 -11.94 -3.31 -12.25
N ASP A 139 -12.69 -2.21 -12.21
CA ASP A 139 -12.16 -0.87 -11.93
C ASP A 139 -11.73 -0.70 -10.46
N VAL A 140 -12.33 -1.48 -9.55
CA VAL A 140 -11.97 -1.49 -8.11
C VAL A 140 -10.92 -2.56 -7.84
N LEU A 141 -11.12 -3.76 -8.38
CA LEU A 141 -10.22 -4.92 -8.24
C LEU A 141 -9.36 -5.06 -9.50
N THR A 142 -8.46 -4.09 -9.70
CA THR A 142 -7.56 -4.05 -10.86
C THR A 142 -6.63 -5.27 -10.88
N GLY A 143 -6.02 -5.53 -12.05
CA GLY A 143 -5.04 -6.61 -12.18
C GLY A 143 -3.86 -6.47 -11.22
N ILE A 144 -3.41 -5.23 -10.96
CA ILE A 144 -2.31 -4.94 -10.02
C ILE A 144 -2.73 -5.27 -8.59
N ILE A 145 -3.94 -4.89 -8.16
CA ILE A 145 -4.47 -5.28 -6.85
C ILE A 145 -4.55 -6.81 -6.76
N LYS A 146 -5.14 -7.49 -7.74
CA LYS A 146 -5.24 -8.96 -7.70
C LYS A 146 -3.87 -9.65 -7.66
N ALA A 147 -2.88 -9.14 -8.37
CA ALA A 147 -1.53 -9.71 -8.40
C ALA A 147 -0.82 -9.64 -7.03
N ASN A 148 -1.09 -8.61 -6.23
CA ASN A 148 -0.42 -8.41 -4.95
C ASN A 148 -1.21 -8.94 -3.73
N PHE A 149 -2.49 -9.28 -3.90
CA PHE A 149 -3.37 -9.82 -2.85
C PHE A 149 -3.80 -11.25 -3.18
N PRO A 150 -2.95 -12.26 -2.91
CA PRO A 150 -3.21 -13.66 -3.28
C PRO A 150 -4.19 -14.36 -2.33
N THR A 151 -4.39 -13.84 -1.13
CA THR A 151 -5.38 -14.37 -0.17
C THR A 151 -6.68 -13.62 -0.36
N ARG A 152 -7.77 -14.34 -0.64
CA ARG A 152 -9.07 -13.70 -0.91
C ARG A 152 -10.19 -14.41 -0.18
N LEU A 153 -11.19 -13.65 0.19
CA LEU A 153 -12.40 -14.12 0.84
C LEU A 153 -13.56 -13.41 0.16
N THR A 154 -14.59 -14.16 -0.19
CA THR A 154 -15.82 -13.62 -0.77
C THR A 154 -17.04 -14.19 -0.07
N PHE A 155 -17.99 -13.33 0.22
CA PHE A 155 -19.35 -13.72 0.58
C PHE A 155 -20.18 -13.93 -0.69
N GLN A 156 -21.47 -14.15 -0.52
CA GLN A 156 -22.42 -14.23 -1.62
C GLN A 156 -22.33 -12.97 -2.49
N VAL A 157 -22.28 -13.20 -3.81
CA VAL A 157 -22.31 -12.14 -4.83
C VAL A 157 -23.47 -12.37 -5.78
N SER A 158 -23.90 -11.32 -6.47
CA SER A 158 -25.08 -11.36 -7.33
C SER A 158 -24.88 -12.16 -8.62
N SER A 159 -23.64 -12.33 -9.08
CA SER A 159 -23.39 -12.88 -10.42
C SER A 159 -22.09 -13.67 -10.54
N LYS A 160 -22.04 -14.54 -11.56
CA LYS A 160 -20.82 -15.28 -11.96
C LYS A 160 -19.69 -14.35 -12.39
N THR A 161 -20.01 -13.15 -12.90
CA THR A 161 -19.01 -12.15 -13.28
C THR A 161 -18.34 -11.59 -12.04
N ASP A 162 -19.12 -11.23 -11.00
CA ASP A 162 -18.59 -10.73 -9.73
C ASP A 162 -17.73 -11.78 -9.02
N SER A 163 -18.18 -13.06 -9.02
CA SER A 163 -17.40 -14.18 -8.48
C SER A 163 -16.02 -14.26 -9.15
N ARG A 164 -15.99 -14.19 -10.49
CA ARG A 164 -14.71 -14.21 -11.23
C ARG A 164 -13.87 -12.96 -10.97
N THR A 165 -14.48 -11.79 -10.77
CA THR A 165 -13.71 -10.58 -10.44
C THR A 165 -12.94 -10.76 -9.13
N ILE A 166 -13.55 -11.39 -8.12
CA ILE A 166 -12.92 -11.53 -6.80
C ILE A 166 -11.96 -12.74 -6.73
N ILE A 167 -12.42 -13.93 -7.11
CA ILE A 167 -11.68 -15.19 -6.89
C ILE A 167 -11.21 -15.87 -8.18
N ASP A 168 -11.34 -15.21 -9.34
CA ASP A 168 -10.97 -15.74 -10.66
C ASP A 168 -11.71 -17.06 -11.04
N MET A 169 -12.78 -17.40 -10.31
CA MET A 169 -13.56 -18.63 -10.42
C MET A 169 -15.06 -18.35 -10.20
N ASN A 170 -15.92 -19.26 -10.65
CA ASN A 170 -17.33 -19.28 -10.26
C ASN A 170 -17.49 -19.96 -8.89
N GLY A 171 -18.60 -19.69 -8.22
CA GLY A 171 -19.00 -20.38 -7.00
C GLY A 171 -19.59 -19.46 -5.96
N ALA A 172 -19.11 -18.21 -5.88
CA ALA A 172 -19.58 -17.25 -4.89
C ALA A 172 -21.04 -16.84 -5.10
N GLU A 173 -21.52 -16.89 -6.34
CA GLU A 173 -22.93 -16.63 -6.67
C GLU A 173 -23.90 -17.70 -6.14
N ASN A 174 -23.39 -18.86 -5.73
CA ASN A 174 -24.18 -19.97 -5.18
C ASN A 174 -24.08 -20.07 -3.65
N LEU A 175 -23.43 -19.10 -3.00
CA LEU A 175 -23.41 -19.01 -1.54
C LEU A 175 -24.79 -18.65 -1.00
N LEU A 176 -25.03 -18.98 0.26
CA LEU A 176 -26.36 -18.87 0.89
C LEU A 176 -26.64 -17.50 1.52
N GLY A 177 -25.65 -16.61 1.60
CA GLY A 177 -25.73 -15.38 2.38
C GLY A 177 -25.37 -15.63 3.86
N ASP A 178 -25.69 -14.67 4.73
CA ASP A 178 -25.63 -14.80 6.20
C ASP A 178 -24.35 -15.44 6.76
N GLY A 179 -23.19 -15.03 6.22
CA GLY A 179 -21.87 -15.50 6.67
C GLY A 179 -21.30 -16.68 5.88
N ASP A 180 -22.04 -17.29 4.95
CA ASP A 180 -21.50 -18.30 4.04
C ASP A 180 -20.49 -17.67 3.06
N MET A 181 -19.28 -18.22 3.00
CA MET A 181 -18.16 -17.62 2.28
C MET A 181 -17.27 -18.65 1.57
N LEU A 182 -16.55 -18.18 0.56
CA LEU A 182 -15.43 -18.89 -0.05
C LEU A 182 -14.12 -18.21 0.34
N PHE A 183 -13.16 -19.01 0.77
CA PHE A 183 -11.80 -18.62 1.09
C PHE A 183 -10.82 -19.22 0.09
N LEU A 184 -10.00 -18.36 -0.50
CA LEU A 184 -8.89 -18.71 -1.38
C LEU A 184 -7.57 -18.46 -0.62
N PRO A 185 -6.89 -19.53 -0.16
CA PRO A 185 -5.60 -19.40 0.49
C PRO A 185 -4.50 -18.98 -0.50
N PRO A 186 -3.41 -18.36 -0.03
CA PRO A 186 -2.30 -18.00 -0.90
C PRO A 186 -1.59 -19.26 -1.44
N GLY A 187 -1.18 -19.22 -2.72
CA GLY A 187 -0.37 -20.27 -3.34
C GLY A 187 -1.12 -21.56 -3.69
N THR A 188 -2.44 -21.61 -3.54
CA THR A 188 -3.28 -22.72 -4.00
C THR A 188 -4.48 -22.21 -4.78
N ALA A 189 -4.95 -23.00 -5.74
CA ALA A 189 -6.21 -22.75 -6.45
C ALA A 189 -7.42 -23.42 -5.77
N ARG A 190 -7.21 -24.06 -4.61
CA ARG A 190 -8.28 -24.79 -3.92
C ARG A 190 -9.11 -23.85 -3.05
N LEU A 191 -10.33 -23.58 -3.49
CA LEU A 191 -11.34 -22.89 -2.70
C LEU A 191 -11.78 -23.73 -1.50
N GLN A 192 -11.97 -23.06 -0.37
CA GLN A 192 -12.54 -23.62 0.85
C GLN A 192 -13.85 -22.89 1.14
N ARG A 193 -14.95 -23.64 1.26
CA ARG A 193 -16.21 -23.07 1.76
C ARG A 193 -16.18 -23.04 3.28
N ILE A 194 -16.52 -21.89 3.86
CA ILE A 194 -16.47 -21.64 5.31
C ILE A 194 -17.79 -20.99 5.71
N HIS A 195 -18.25 -21.26 6.93
CA HIS A 195 -19.36 -20.55 7.54
C HIS A 195 -18.82 -19.56 8.56
N GLY A 196 -19.12 -18.28 8.36
CA GLY A 196 -18.65 -17.19 9.20
C GLY A 196 -19.25 -17.26 10.59
N ALA A 197 -18.42 -16.99 11.60
CA ALA A 197 -18.93 -16.78 12.94
C ALA A 197 -19.74 -15.49 12.97
N TYR A 198 -20.97 -15.57 13.46
CA TYR A 198 -21.80 -14.40 13.70
C TYR A 198 -21.32 -13.66 14.95
N ILE A 199 -21.38 -12.34 14.91
CA ILE A 199 -21.19 -11.46 16.05
C ILE A 199 -22.25 -10.36 15.97
N SER A 200 -22.96 -10.14 17.07
CA SER A 200 -24.00 -9.11 17.17
C SER A 200 -23.40 -7.71 17.42
N GLU A 201 -24.17 -6.66 17.11
CA GLU A 201 -23.78 -5.27 17.44
C GLU A 201 -23.61 -5.06 18.95
N GLU A 202 -24.40 -5.76 19.75
CA GLU A 202 -24.34 -5.74 21.22
C GLU A 202 -23.02 -6.30 21.73
N GLU A 203 -22.56 -7.43 21.15
CA GLU A 203 -21.25 -8.00 21.45
C GLU A 203 -20.12 -7.07 21.01
N ILE A 204 -20.21 -6.47 19.82
CA ILE A 204 -19.22 -5.49 19.34
C ILE A 204 -19.10 -4.32 20.31
N THR A 205 -20.23 -3.75 20.71
CA THR A 205 -20.28 -2.63 21.67
C THR A 205 -19.70 -3.03 23.02
N GLY A 206 -20.06 -4.21 23.53
CA GLY A 206 -19.51 -4.72 24.78
C GLY A 206 -17.98 -4.89 24.74
N ILE A 207 -17.44 -5.36 23.62
CA ILE A 207 -16.00 -5.51 23.41
C ILE A 207 -15.31 -4.14 23.31
N THR A 208 -15.84 -3.22 22.51
CA THR A 208 -15.21 -1.90 22.30
C THR A 208 -15.25 -1.07 23.58
N ASP A 209 -16.34 -1.10 24.34
CA ASP A 209 -16.47 -0.43 25.63
C ASP A 209 -15.52 -1.01 26.68
N PHE A 210 -15.38 -2.34 26.72
CA PHE A 210 -14.40 -2.99 27.60
C PHE A 210 -12.98 -2.50 27.31
N LEU A 211 -12.62 -2.36 26.03
CA LEU A 211 -11.29 -1.89 25.62
C LEU A 211 -11.07 -0.40 25.92
N ARG A 212 -12.06 0.47 25.65
CA ARG A 212 -12.00 1.92 25.96
C ARG A 212 -11.75 2.19 27.44
N LYS A 213 -12.33 1.36 28.33
CA LYS A 213 -12.16 1.48 29.79
C LYS A 213 -10.76 1.16 30.28
N GLN A 214 -9.96 0.41 29.51
CA GLN A 214 -8.62 0.00 29.95
C GLN A 214 -7.58 1.10 29.76
N LYS A 215 -7.54 1.71 28.57
CA LYS A 215 -6.55 2.75 28.22
C LYS A 215 -7.12 3.64 27.11
N PRO A 216 -6.90 4.96 27.15
CA PRO A 216 -7.20 5.83 26.01
C PRO A 216 -6.27 5.53 24.82
N PRO A 217 -6.70 5.80 23.58
CA PRO A 217 -5.84 5.66 22.42
C PRO A 217 -4.74 6.74 22.41
N GLU A 218 -3.56 6.34 21.99
CA GLU A 218 -2.45 7.26 21.72
C GLU A 218 -2.41 7.53 20.22
N HIS A 219 -3.05 8.62 19.82
CA HIS A 219 -3.17 8.98 18.42
C HIS A 219 -1.91 9.65 17.87
N ASN A 220 -1.53 9.29 16.65
CA ASN A 220 -0.48 9.91 15.88
C ASN A 220 -1.09 10.72 14.74
N GLU A 221 -1.15 12.04 14.91
CA GLU A 221 -1.77 12.96 13.95
C GLU A 221 -1.12 12.89 12.56
N LYS A 222 0.19 12.60 12.51
CA LYS A 222 0.98 12.44 11.28
C LYS A 222 0.48 11.34 10.34
N VAL A 223 -0.34 10.42 10.83
CA VAL A 223 -0.95 9.37 10.01
C VAL A 223 -1.86 9.98 8.94
N THR A 224 -2.61 11.03 9.28
CA THR A 224 -3.60 11.62 8.35
C THR A 224 -3.15 12.95 7.76
N GLU A 225 -2.05 13.50 8.24
CA GLU A 225 -1.46 14.74 7.73
C GLU A 225 -0.95 14.56 6.29
N ALA A 226 -1.19 15.60 5.49
CA ALA A 226 -0.59 15.70 4.18
C ALA A 226 0.89 16.05 4.34
N VAL A 227 1.74 15.27 3.69
CA VAL A 227 3.18 15.55 3.62
C VAL A 227 3.44 16.34 2.32
N PRO A 228 4.37 17.31 2.28
CA PRO A 228 4.69 18.06 1.07
C PRO A 228 4.98 17.14 -0.13
N VAL A 229 4.56 17.59 -1.33
CA VAL A 229 4.49 16.80 -2.56
C VAL A 229 5.81 16.08 -2.92
N ASP A 230 6.95 16.60 -2.49
CA ASP A 230 8.26 16.00 -2.74
C ASP A 230 8.57 14.75 -1.90
N GLU A 231 7.96 14.57 -0.71
CA GLU A 231 8.11 13.36 0.11
C GLU A 231 7.03 12.29 -0.20
N THR A 232 5.96 12.67 -0.91
CA THR A 232 4.93 11.74 -1.42
C THR A 232 5.29 11.05 -2.72
N LYS A 233 6.48 11.30 -3.30
CA LYS A 233 6.97 10.54 -4.47
C LYS A 233 7.39 9.14 -4.04
N ILE A 234 6.39 8.36 -3.70
CA ILE A 234 6.49 6.95 -3.41
C ILE A 234 6.67 6.25 -4.76
N GLY A 235 7.92 6.13 -5.21
CA GLY A 235 8.32 5.11 -6.20
C GLY A 235 7.82 5.32 -7.63
N ASP A 236 7.88 6.54 -8.15
CA ASP A 236 7.97 6.79 -9.60
C ASP A 236 9.42 7.18 -9.97
N GLU A 237 10.40 6.56 -9.29
CA GLU A 237 11.83 6.87 -9.53
C GLU A 237 12.38 6.26 -10.82
N ASP A 238 11.68 5.33 -11.46
CA ASP A 238 12.16 4.73 -12.72
C ASP A 238 11.31 5.02 -13.97
N TYR A 239 10.07 5.51 -13.88
CA TYR A 239 9.30 5.87 -15.09
C TYR A 239 8.59 7.22 -14.96
N ASP A 240 9.21 8.25 -15.53
CA ASP A 240 8.57 9.56 -15.65
C ASP A 240 7.41 9.48 -16.66
N GLU A 241 6.25 10.07 -16.37
CA GLU A 241 5.12 10.14 -17.32
C GLU A 241 5.48 10.73 -18.69
N LYS A 242 6.56 11.54 -18.74
CA LYS A 242 7.10 12.15 -19.96
C LYS A 242 8.27 11.38 -20.53
N TYR A 243 8.58 10.19 -20.01
CA TYR A 243 9.67 9.35 -20.46
C TYR A 243 9.47 8.88 -21.90
N ASP A 244 8.32 8.27 -22.22
CA ASP A 244 8.03 7.78 -23.58
C ASP A 244 8.03 8.93 -24.61
N ASP A 245 7.42 10.07 -24.25
CA ASP A 245 7.45 11.30 -25.04
C ASP A 245 8.89 11.78 -25.28
N ALA A 246 9.74 11.71 -24.25
CA ALA A 246 11.14 12.07 -24.33
C ALA A 246 11.95 11.09 -25.20
N VAL A 247 11.75 9.78 -25.05
CA VAL A 247 12.42 8.74 -25.84
C VAL A 247 12.07 8.92 -27.30
N ALA A 248 10.78 9.13 -27.62
CA ALA A 248 10.30 9.39 -28.98
C ALA A 248 10.92 10.67 -29.57
N LEU A 249 11.01 11.73 -28.76
CA LEU A 249 11.66 12.98 -29.18
C LEU A 249 13.14 12.74 -29.49
N VAL A 250 13.89 12.11 -28.59
CA VAL A 250 15.33 11.87 -28.70
C VAL A 250 15.66 10.95 -29.87
N THR A 251 14.89 9.87 -30.07
CA THR A 251 15.06 8.96 -31.21
C THR A 251 14.75 9.64 -32.55
N LYS A 252 13.67 10.43 -32.62
CA LYS A 252 13.30 11.17 -33.84
C LYS A 252 14.33 12.21 -34.24
N THR A 253 14.87 12.92 -33.27
CA THR A 253 15.71 14.09 -33.51
C THR A 253 17.21 13.80 -33.41
N ARG A 254 17.61 12.61 -32.92
CA ARG A 254 19.00 12.15 -32.79
C ARG A 254 19.89 13.04 -31.91
N GLN A 255 19.32 13.80 -30.99
CA GLN A 255 20.13 14.56 -30.01
C GLN A 255 19.54 14.40 -28.61
N ALA A 256 20.35 13.99 -27.64
CA ALA A 256 19.94 13.86 -26.26
C ALA A 256 20.56 15.00 -25.44
N SER A 257 19.75 15.99 -25.07
CA SER A 257 20.18 17.07 -24.17
C SER A 257 19.08 17.48 -23.21
N ILE A 258 19.48 17.75 -21.96
CA ILE A 258 18.59 18.10 -20.85
C ILE A 258 17.75 19.34 -21.19
N SER A 259 18.40 20.40 -21.69
CA SER A 259 17.75 21.67 -22.04
C SER A 259 16.70 21.53 -23.14
N ARG A 260 16.88 20.57 -24.05
CA ARG A 260 15.95 20.36 -25.16
C ARG A 260 14.72 19.57 -24.75
N ILE A 261 14.89 18.54 -23.92
CA ILE A 261 13.79 17.84 -23.27
C ILE A 261 13.01 18.79 -22.39
N GLN A 262 13.70 19.61 -21.60
CA GLN A 262 13.11 20.64 -20.75
C GLN A 262 12.19 21.59 -21.53
N ARG A 263 12.69 22.15 -22.66
CA ARG A 263 11.93 23.11 -23.47
C ARG A 263 10.77 22.45 -24.22
N HIS A 264 10.95 21.23 -24.74
CA HIS A 264 9.94 20.58 -25.58
C HIS A 264 8.80 19.98 -24.76
N LEU A 265 9.12 19.35 -23.63
CA LEU A 265 8.14 18.72 -22.75
C LEU A 265 7.63 19.66 -21.64
N ARG A 266 8.16 20.89 -21.59
CA ARG A 266 7.81 21.92 -20.60
C ARG A 266 7.93 21.43 -19.16
N ILE A 267 9.02 20.72 -18.87
CA ILE A 267 9.33 20.16 -17.55
C ILE A 267 10.49 20.91 -16.87
N GLY A 268 10.68 20.72 -15.56
CA GLY A 268 11.80 21.31 -14.82
C GLY A 268 13.16 20.66 -15.14
N TYR A 269 14.26 21.38 -14.90
CA TYR A 269 15.63 20.91 -15.20
C TYR A 269 15.97 19.56 -14.53
N ASN A 270 15.73 19.43 -13.23
CA ASN A 270 16.00 18.19 -12.48
C ASN A 270 15.17 16.99 -12.97
N ARG A 271 14.00 17.25 -13.55
CA ARG A 271 13.14 16.20 -14.14
C ARG A 271 13.70 15.78 -15.50
N ALA A 272 14.08 16.74 -16.34
CA ALA A 272 14.73 16.46 -17.62
C ALA A 272 16.09 15.76 -17.46
N ALA A 273 16.84 16.08 -16.41
CA ALA A 273 18.12 15.43 -16.09
C ALA A 273 17.92 13.95 -15.74
N ARG A 274 16.99 13.64 -14.81
CA ARG A 274 16.65 12.26 -14.45
C ARG A 274 16.20 11.43 -15.64
N ILE A 275 15.33 11.98 -16.51
CA ILE A 275 14.91 11.31 -17.74
C ILE A 275 16.10 10.92 -18.63
N ILE A 276 17.09 11.81 -18.80
CA ILE A 276 18.30 11.53 -19.58
C ILE A 276 19.19 10.48 -18.91
N GLU A 277 19.31 10.50 -17.59
CA GLU A 277 20.08 9.52 -16.82
C GLU A 277 19.44 8.12 -16.89
N THR A 278 18.10 8.03 -16.83
CA THR A 278 17.37 6.78 -17.04
C THR A 278 17.59 6.26 -18.46
N MET A 279 17.52 7.11 -19.48
CA MET A 279 17.83 6.72 -20.87
C MET A 279 19.27 6.24 -21.06
N GLU A 280 20.23 6.80 -20.32
CA GLU A 280 21.62 6.34 -20.33
C GLU A 280 21.74 4.94 -19.71
N ARG A 281 21.08 4.72 -18.57
CA ARG A 281 21.06 3.43 -17.87
C ARG A 281 20.43 2.33 -18.73
N GLU A 282 19.37 2.67 -19.49
CA GLU A 282 18.69 1.76 -20.40
C GLU A 282 19.40 1.60 -21.75
N GLY A 283 20.53 2.28 -21.97
CA GLY A 283 21.32 2.16 -23.21
C GLY A 283 20.68 2.82 -24.43
N ILE A 284 19.71 3.72 -24.23
CA ILE A 284 19.07 4.53 -25.28
C ILE A 284 20.01 5.66 -25.71
N VAL A 285 20.75 6.21 -24.74
CA VAL A 285 21.66 7.35 -24.89
C VAL A 285 23.03 6.97 -24.34
N GLY A 286 24.10 7.44 -24.98
CA GLY A 286 25.47 7.22 -24.54
C GLY A 286 25.88 8.08 -23.34
N PRO A 287 27.07 7.83 -22.78
CA PRO A 287 27.58 8.56 -21.63
C PRO A 287 27.81 10.04 -21.92
N SER A 288 27.78 10.85 -20.86
CA SER A 288 27.97 12.30 -20.95
C SER A 288 29.40 12.67 -21.35
N ASP A 289 29.58 13.36 -22.48
CA ASP A 289 30.87 13.95 -22.91
C ASP A 289 31.00 15.44 -22.51
N GLY A 290 30.27 15.83 -21.44
CA GLY A 290 30.33 17.15 -20.79
C GLY A 290 29.66 18.31 -21.54
N SER A 291 30.08 18.59 -22.78
CA SER A 291 29.68 19.81 -23.52
C SER A 291 28.84 19.57 -24.78
N LYS A 292 28.82 18.34 -25.29
CA LYS A 292 28.08 17.95 -26.49
C LYS A 292 26.77 17.23 -26.15
N PRO A 293 25.73 17.32 -27.01
CA PRO A 293 24.56 16.45 -26.90
C PRO A 293 25.01 14.98 -26.90
N ARG A 294 24.40 14.17 -26.04
CA ARG A 294 24.76 12.75 -25.91
C ARG A 294 24.34 11.97 -27.15
N ASP A 295 25.11 10.95 -27.49
CA ASP A 295 24.86 10.08 -28.64
C ASP A 295 23.60 9.22 -28.43
N VAL A 296 22.75 9.11 -29.44
CA VAL A 296 21.53 8.30 -29.38
C VAL A 296 21.82 6.93 -29.99
N LEU A 297 21.82 5.90 -29.15
CA LEU A 297 22.31 4.54 -29.47
C LEU A 297 21.25 3.68 -30.16
N VAL A 298 19.97 3.99 -29.99
CA VAL A 298 18.85 3.21 -30.59
C VAL A 298 18.33 3.82 -31.90
N ARG A 299 17.78 2.98 -32.80
CA ARG A 299 17.32 3.40 -34.15
C ARG A 299 15.80 3.62 -34.27
N GLY A 300 15.01 3.31 -33.25
CA GLY A 300 13.55 3.57 -33.22
C GLY A 300 12.88 2.86 -32.04
N TYR A 301 11.74 3.39 -31.58
CA TYR A 301 10.96 2.88 -30.44
C TYR A 301 10.50 1.42 -30.65
N ASP A 302 10.21 1.03 -31.90
CA ASP A 302 9.75 -0.32 -32.28
C ASP A 302 10.86 -1.40 -32.26
N LYS A 303 12.09 -1.04 -31.89
CA LYS A 303 13.26 -1.94 -31.85
C LYS A 303 14.02 -1.85 -30.53
N MET A 304 13.29 -1.69 -29.43
CA MET A 304 13.81 -2.01 -28.10
C MET A 304 13.66 -3.52 -27.85
N PRO A 305 14.63 -4.18 -27.19
CA PRO A 305 14.46 -5.56 -26.73
C PRO A 305 13.36 -5.69 -25.66
#